data_AF-A0A524GIV3-F1
#
_entry.id   AF-A0A524GIV3-F1
#
_cell.length_a   1.000
_cell.length_b   1.000
_cell.length_c   1.000
_cell.angle_alpha   90.00
_cell.angle_beta   90.00
_cell.angle_gamma   90.00
#
_symmetry.space_group_name_H-M   'P 1'
#
loop_
_entity.id
_entity.type
_entity.pdbx_description
1 polymer ?
#
loop_
_entity_poly.entity_id
_entity_poly.type
_entity_poly.pdbx_seq_one_letter_code
_entity_poly.pdbx_strand_id
1 'polypeptide(L)'
;MSYFKKRGLARFDQQFLAGGSIGNWITLLHENGGVDIRYLARWLYISFVALISLPFQQYEKYKYDSIISRTEIKTSPIFILGHWRSGTTYVHQLMEQNQEFAVVTFLHTMIPGIYLTGKIFKSLLRASLPEKRPMDNVKINIDSAEEEEYALGNLSPYSFYHALSFPQADAAYFRPLRDV
;
A
#
# COMPACT_ATOMS: atom_id res chain seq x y z
N MET A 1 -4.24 -14.11 -15.75
CA MET A 1 -2.90 -14.72 -15.54
C MET A 1 -2.75 -15.02 -14.06
N SER A 2 -2.67 -16.29 -13.64
CA SER A 2 -2.84 -16.73 -12.24
C SER A 2 -1.68 -16.29 -11.34
N TYR A 3 -2.01 -15.51 -10.29
CA TYR A 3 -1.15 -14.82 -9.32
C TYR A 3 -0.35 -15.73 -8.36
N PHE A 4 -0.30 -17.04 -8.65
CA PHE A 4 0.46 -18.03 -7.87
C PHE A 4 1.22 -19.06 -8.70
N LYS A 5 1.18 -18.97 -10.03
CA LYS A 5 1.91 -19.95 -10.84
C LYS A 5 3.43 -19.75 -10.75
N LYS A 6 3.90 -18.56 -10.39
CA LYS A 6 5.33 -18.24 -10.25
C LYS A 6 5.82 -18.59 -8.84
N ARG A 7 6.79 -19.51 -8.75
CA ARG A 7 7.47 -19.90 -7.50
C ARG A 7 8.86 -19.24 -7.42
N GLY A 8 9.32 -18.96 -6.20
CA GLY A 8 10.69 -18.49 -5.96
C GLY A 8 10.95 -17.03 -6.36
N LEU A 9 12.15 -16.73 -6.85
CA LEU A 9 12.65 -15.38 -7.12
C LEU A 9 11.81 -14.60 -8.16
N ALA A 10 11.08 -15.29 -9.03
CA ALA A 10 10.27 -14.71 -10.11
C ALA A 10 8.90 -14.12 -9.69
N ARG A 11 8.58 -14.06 -8.38
CA ARG A 11 7.37 -13.39 -7.87
C ARG A 11 7.51 -11.87 -7.88
N PHE A 12 7.42 -11.29 -9.07
CA PHE A 12 7.31 -9.84 -9.27
C PHE A 12 5.90 -9.32 -9.03
N ASP A 13 4.92 -10.21 -9.01
CA ASP A 13 3.49 -9.96 -8.86
C ASP A 13 3.06 -9.69 -7.41
N GLN A 14 3.93 -9.94 -6.42
CA GLN A 14 3.62 -9.75 -5.00
C GLN A 14 4.57 -8.74 -4.37
N GLN A 15 4.48 -7.49 -4.83
CA GLN A 15 5.31 -6.42 -4.31
C GLN A 15 4.44 -5.29 -3.78
N PHE A 16 4.32 -5.27 -2.45
CA PHE A 16 3.50 -4.30 -1.73
C PHE A 16 4.10 -2.88 -1.72
N LEU A 17 5.41 -2.77 -2.00
CA LEU A 17 6.19 -1.54 -1.92
C LEU A 17 6.30 -0.76 -3.24
N ALA A 18 5.81 -1.33 -4.35
CA ALA A 18 5.93 -0.69 -5.67
C ALA A 18 5.11 0.60 -5.78
N GLY A 19 4.13 0.79 -4.89
CA GLY A 19 3.29 1.98 -4.81
C GLY A 19 3.90 3.17 -4.09
N GLY A 20 5.03 2.97 -3.42
CA GLY A 20 5.60 3.92 -2.47
C GLY A 20 6.41 5.05 -3.09
N SER A 21 6.88 5.95 -2.23
CA SER A 21 7.81 7.00 -2.61
C SER A 21 9.26 6.49 -2.62
N ILE A 22 10.10 7.11 -3.45
CA ILE A 22 11.54 6.80 -3.48
C ILE A 22 12.21 7.09 -2.12
N GLY A 23 11.74 8.12 -1.41
CA GLY A 23 12.27 8.48 -0.08
C GLY A 23 11.98 7.40 0.96
N ASN A 24 10.75 6.87 0.98
CA ASN A 24 10.40 5.74 1.82
C ASN A 24 11.22 4.51 1.46
N TRP A 25 11.37 4.21 0.17
CA TRP A 25 12.17 3.08 -0.29
C TRP A 25 13.64 3.16 0.12
N ILE A 26 14.28 4.32 -0.02
CA ILE A 26 15.67 4.53 0.43
C ILE A 26 15.79 4.36 1.95
N THR A 27 14.83 4.89 2.70
CA THR A 27 14.79 4.76 4.17
C THR A 27 14.69 3.29 4.57
N LEU A 28 13.79 2.53 3.94
CA LEU A 28 13.66 1.09 4.17
C LEU A 28 14.97 0.34 3.85
N LEU A 29 15.63 0.65 2.74
CA LEU A 29 16.92 0.01 2.42
C LEU A 29 17.98 0.31 3.49
N HIS A 30 18.04 1.56 3.97
CA HIS A 30 19.00 1.96 4.99
C HIS A 30 18.72 1.27 6.33
N GLU A 31 17.47 1.28 6.80
CA GLU A 31 17.08 0.71 8.10
C GLU A 31 17.17 -0.83 8.14
N ASN A 32 16.98 -1.48 6.99
CA ASN A 32 16.97 -2.95 6.91
C ASN A 32 18.30 -3.55 6.41
N GLY A 33 19.34 -2.74 6.19
CA GLY A 33 20.65 -3.22 5.73
C GLY A 33 20.71 -3.63 4.26
N GLY A 34 19.76 -3.17 3.44
CA GLY A 34 19.70 -3.40 2.00
C GLY A 34 18.94 -4.66 1.57
N VAL A 35 19.16 -5.08 0.33
CA VAL A 35 18.53 -6.25 -0.28
C VAL A 35 19.60 -7.23 -0.73
N ASP A 36 19.43 -8.51 -0.42
CA ASP A 36 20.31 -9.58 -0.88
C ASP A 36 20.32 -9.66 -2.42
N ILE A 37 21.50 -9.86 -3.00
CA ILE A 37 21.72 -9.91 -4.45
C ILE A 37 20.82 -10.91 -5.18
N ARG A 38 20.37 -11.97 -4.49
CA ARG A 38 19.40 -12.95 -5.02
C ARG A 38 18.06 -12.31 -5.41
N TYR A 39 17.70 -11.18 -4.80
CA TYR A 39 16.48 -10.42 -5.07
C TYR A 39 16.73 -9.12 -5.86
N LEU A 40 17.90 -8.96 -6.48
CA LEU A 40 18.29 -7.76 -7.22
C LEU A 40 17.25 -7.34 -8.27
N ALA A 41 16.67 -8.28 -9.01
CA ALA A 41 15.65 -7.97 -10.00
C ALA A 41 14.39 -7.32 -9.40
N ARG A 42 14.01 -7.73 -8.18
CA ARG A 42 12.88 -7.12 -7.45
C ARG A 42 13.23 -5.73 -6.97
N TRP A 43 14.43 -5.58 -6.40
CA TRP A 43 14.95 -4.30 -5.97
C TRP A 43 15.02 -3.28 -7.12
N LEU A 44 15.51 -3.69 -8.30
CA LEU A 44 15.54 -2.86 -9.50
C LEU A 44 14.13 -2.46 -9.94
N TYR A 45 13.17 -3.39 -9.90
CA TYR A 45 11.79 -3.11 -10.24
C TYR A 45 11.15 -2.07 -9.31
N ILE A 46 11.24 -2.25 -7.98
CA ILE A 46 10.70 -1.28 -7.00
C ILE A 46 11.36 0.09 -7.21
N SER A 47 12.69 0.11 -7.35
CA SER A 47 13.44 1.36 -7.55
C SER A 47 13.01 2.07 -8.84
N PHE A 48 12.81 1.32 -9.93
CA PHE A 48 12.36 1.87 -11.21
C PHE A 48 10.95 2.45 -11.12
N VAL A 49 10.00 1.72 -10.52
CA VAL A 49 8.62 2.19 -10.35
C VAL A 49 8.58 3.42 -9.43
N ALA A 50 9.30 3.40 -8.31
CA ALA A 50 9.38 4.54 -7.39
C ALA A 50 10.00 5.78 -8.05
N LEU A 51 11.02 5.60 -8.90
CA LEU A 51 11.65 6.69 -9.65
C LEU A 51 10.70 7.30 -10.69
N ILE A 52 9.98 6.46 -11.45
CA ILE A 52 8.99 6.93 -12.44
C ILE A 52 7.81 7.62 -11.76
N SER A 53 7.37 7.12 -10.60
CA SER A 53 6.26 7.71 -9.84
C SER A 53 6.62 9.06 -9.21
N LEU A 54 7.92 9.34 -8.98
CA LEU A 54 8.38 10.55 -8.29
C LEU A 54 7.84 11.87 -8.86
N PRO A 55 7.97 12.20 -10.17
CA PRO A 55 7.45 13.46 -10.70
C PRO A 55 5.94 13.60 -10.51
N PHE A 56 5.20 12.49 -10.58
CA PHE A 56 3.75 12.48 -10.38
C PHE A 56 3.38 12.71 -8.91
N GLN A 57 4.11 12.08 -7.98
CA GLN A 57 3.93 12.32 -6.54
C GLN A 57 4.22 13.79 -6.17
N GLN A 58 5.27 14.36 -6.75
CA GLN A 58 5.62 15.75 -6.51
C GLN A 58 4.60 16.73 -7.10
N TYR A 59 4.07 16.43 -8.29
CA TYR A 59 2.99 17.22 -8.87
C TYR A 59 1.71 17.14 -8.03
N GLU A 60 1.33 15.95 -7.58
CA GLU A 60 0.16 15.74 -6.72
C GLU A 60 0.31 16.53 -5.42
N LYS A 61 1.45 16.40 -4.75
CA LYS A 61 1.77 17.16 -3.54
C LYS A 61 1.68 18.66 -3.81
N TYR A 62 2.39 19.17 -4.81
CA TYR A 62 2.37 20.60 -5.14
C TYR A 62 0.94 21.14 -5.35
N LYS A 63 0.08 20.37 -6.02
CA LYS A 63 -1.28 20.79 -6.37
C LYS A 63 -2.28 20.65 -5.21
N TYR A 64 -2.19 19.56 -4.44
CA TYR A 64 -3.22 19.16 -3.49
C TYR A 64 -2.82 19.34 -2.02
N ASP A 65 -1.55 19.50 -1.67
CA ASP A 65 -1.10 19.61 -0.27
C ASP A 65 -1.74 20.82 0.44
N SER A 66 -1.86 21.96 -0.25
CA SER A 66 -2.58 23.13 0.28
C SER A 66 -4.10 22.92 0.38
N ILE A 67 -4.68 22.05 -0.44
CA ILE A 67 -6.13 21.76 -0.42
C ILE A 67 -6.41 20.81 0.74
N ILE A 68 -5.62 19.74 0.86
CA ILE A 68 -5.71 18.73 1.91
C ILE A 68 -5.54 19.38 3.29
N SER A 69 -4.51 20.20 3.47
CA SER A 69 -4.25 20.89 4.75
C SER A 69 -5.35 21.85 5.20
N ARG A 70 -6.17 22.36 4.26
CA ARG A 70 -7.32 23.24 4.53
C ARG A 70 -8.66 22.51 4.57
N THR A 71 -8.67 21.21 4.26
CA THR A 71 -9.90 20.44 4.19
C THR A 71 -10.34 20.08 5.61
N GLU A 72 -11.41 20.71 6.07
CA GLU A 72 -12.00 20.41 7.38
C GLU A 72 -12.80 19.11 7.33
N ILE A 73 -12.51 18.22 8.29
CA ILE A 73 -13.28 17.00 8.51
C ILE A 73 -14.56 17.38 9.28
N LYS A 74 -15.67 17.53 8.56
CA LYS A 74 -16.95 18.02 9.11
C LYS A 74 -17.67 17.01 10.01
N THR A 75 -17.43 15.72 9.79
CA THR A 75 -18.07 14.61 10.51
C THR A 75 -17.01 13.75 11.17
N SER A 76 -17.27 13.30 12.39
CA SER A 76 -16.30 12.48 13.13
C SER A 76 -15.98 11.19 12.35
N PRO A 77 -14.70 10.89 12.09
CA PRO A 77 -14.31 9.66 11.42
C PRO A 77 -14.63 8.45 12.29
N ILE A 78 -14.92 7.33 11.64
CA ILE A 78 -15.20 6.05 12.31
C ILE A 78 -13.97 5.16 12.15
N PHE A 79 -13.42 4.70 13.27
CA PHE A 79 -12.31 3.75 13.30
C PHE A 79 -12.83 2.37 13.67
N ILE A 80 -12.54 1.37 12.85
CA ILE A 80 -12.87 -0.04 13.10
C ILE A 80 -11.62 -0.71 13.65
N LEU A 81 -11.60 -0.98 14.95
CA LEU A 81 -10.48 -1.65 15.62
C LEU A 81 -10.87 -3.09 15.98
N GLY A 82 -9.93 -4.01 15.84
CA GLY A 82 -10.15 -5.41 16.20
C GLY A 82 -8.92 -6.27 15.97
N HIS A 83 -8.95 -7.48 16.53
CA HIS A 83 -7.91 -8.46 16.27
C HIS A 83 -7.97 -8.95 14.81
N TRP A 84 -6.83 -9.34 14.25
CA TRP A 84 -6.80 -9.98 12.94
C TRP A 84 -7.77 -11.17 12.90
N ARG A 85 -8.48 -11.31 11.78
CA ARG A 85 -9.49 -12.37 11.54
C ARG A 85 -10.76 -12.28 12.42
N SER A 86 -11.03 -11.14 13.05
CA SER A 86 -12.28 -10.89 13.79
C SER A 86 -13.45 -10.39 12.92
N GLY A 87 -13.24 -10.20 11.61
CA GLY A 87 -14.27 -9.75 10.68
C GLY A 87 -14.35 -8.23 10.50
N THR A 88 -13.35 -7.47 10.95
CA THR A 88 -13.22 -6.02 10.74
C THR A 88 -13.33 -5.62 9.26
N THR A 89 -12.69 -6.37 8.36
CA THR A 89 -12.78 -6.15 6.90
C THR A 89 -14.23 -6.24 6.41
N TYR A 90 -15.01 -7.19 6.93
CA TYR A 90 -16.40 -7.37 6.53
C TYR A 90 -17.29 -6.22 7.02
N VAL A 91 -17.07 -5.76 8.26
CA VAL A 91 -17.74 -4.56 8.78
C VAL A 91 -17.43 -3.34 7.91
N HIS A 92 -16.16 -3.16 7.52
CA HIS A 92 -15.74 -2.05 6.67
C HIS A 92 -16.46 -2.07 5.30
N GLN A 93 -16.57 -3.25 4.67
CA GLN A 93 -17.30 -3.43 3.41
C GLN A 93 -18.81 -3.22 3.53
N LEU A 94 -19.41 -3.53 4.69
CA LEU A 94 -20.83 -3.22 4.94
C LEU A 94 -21.06 -1.72 5.06
N MET A 95 -20.15 -1.00 5.73
CA MET A 95 -20.24 0.46 5.87
C MET A 95 -20.06 1.18 4.52
N GLU A 96 -19.19 0.67 3.65
CA GLU A 96 -19.00 1.18 2.29
C GLU A 96 -20.30 1.26 1.47
N GLN A 97 -21.30 0.41 1.76
CA GLN A 97 -22.58 0.44 1.03
C GLN A 97 -23.37 1.74 1.25
N ASN A 98 -23.08 2.49 2.31
CA ASN A 98 -23.66 3.80 2.54
C ASN A 98 -22.80 4.90 1.87
N GLN A 99 -23.41 5.60 0.91
CA GLN A 99 -22.78 6.68 0.13
C GLN A 99 -22.39 7.92 0.94
N GLU A 100 -22.89 8.05 2.17
CA GLU A 100 -22.48 9.12 3.09
C GLU A 100 -21.05 8.92 3.62
N PHE A 101 -20.50 7.70 3.55
CA PHE A 101 -19.14 7.42 3.98
C PHE A 101 -18.15 7.50 2.83
N ALA A 102 -17.01 8.13 3.10
CA ALA A 102 -15.80 7.96 2.31
C ALA A 102 -14.93 6.87 2.96
N VAL A 103 -14.45 5.94 2.15
CA VAL A 103 -13.60 4.82 2.60
C VAL A 103 -12.24 4.85 1.91
N VAL A 104 -11.26 4.21 2.54
CA VAL A 104 -9.97 3.92 1.89
C VAL A 104 -10.19 2.75 0.93
N THR A 105 -9.93 2.97 -0.35
CA THR A 105 -10.12 1.94 -1.39
C THR A 105 -8.81 1.25 -1.71
N PHE A 106 -8.87 0.10 -2.37
CA PHE A 106 -7.68 -0.58 -2.90
C PHE A 106 -6.80 0.32 -3.78
N LEU A 107 -7.39 1.23 -4.56
CA LEU A 107 -6.64 2.23 -5.32
C LEU A 107 -5.82 3.15 -4.39
N HIS A 108 -6.44 3.64 -3.31
CA HIS A 108 -5.78 4.55 -2.36
C HIS A 108 -4.61 3.86 -1.67
N THR A 109 -4.73 2.57 -1.35
CA THR A 109 -3.66 1.85 -0.65
C THR A 109 -2.47 1.49 -1.52
N MET A 110 -2.73 1.19 -2.80
CA MET A 110 -1.69 0.78 -3.74
C MET A 110 -0.89 1.95 -4.33
N ILE A 111 -1.47 3.13 -4.46
CA ILE A 111 -0.79 4.30 -5.05
C ILE A 111 -1.10 5.60 -4.28
N PRO A 112 -0.82 5.63 -2.96
CA PRO A 112 -1.30 6.70 -2.07
C PRO A 112 -0.74 8.09 -2.38
N GLY A 113 0.35 8.20 -3.14
CA GLY A 113 0.95 9.48 -3.50
C GLY A 113 0.52 10.07 -4.85
N ILE A 114 -0.29 9.37 -5.65
CA ILE A 114 -0.68 9.79 -7.01
C ILE A 114 -2.17 9.57 -7.35
N TYR A 115 -2.98 9.18 -6.37
CA TYR A 115 -4.36 8.75 -6.62
C TYR A 115 -5.29 9.91 -6.96
N LEU A 116 -4.99 11.15 -6.53
CA LEU A 116 -5.81 12.34 -6.83
C LEU A 116 -5.62 12.83 -8.27
N THR A 117 -4.43 12.63 -8.82
CA THR A 117 -4.00 13.22 -10.09
C THR A 117 -4.32 12.34 -11.29
N GLY A 118 -4.41 11.01 -11.14
CA GLY A 118 -4.32 10.11 -12.28
C GLY A 118 -5.44 9.09 -12.46
N LYS A 119 -6.45 9.43 -13.26
CA LYS A 119 -7.35 8.43 -13.89
C LYS A 119 -6.56 7.41 -14.74
N ILE A 120 -5.44 7.83 -15.32
CA ILE A 120 -4.54 6.99 -16.13
C ILE A 120 -3.89 5.92 -15.24
N PHE A 121 -3.40 6.28 -14.05
CA PHE A 121 -2.82 5.34 -13.09
C PHE A 121 -3.85 4.37 -12.53
N LYS A 122 -5.09 4.82 -12.33
CA LYS A 122 -6.21 3.91 -12.00
C LYS A 122 -6.40 2.83 -13.08
N SER A 123 -6.36 3.20 -14.36
CA SER A 123 -6.48 2.24 -15.47
C SER A 123 -5.29 1.28 -15.54
N LEU A 124 -4.07 1.80 -15.39
CA LEU A 124 -2.85 0.98 -15.38
C LEU A 124 -2.84 -0.02 -14.22
N LEU A 125 -3.21 0.43 -13.02
CA LEU A 125 -3.34 -0.43 -11.84
C LEU A 125 -4.39 -1.52 -12.10
N ARG A 126 -5.58 -1.15 -12.60
CA ARG A 126 -6.65 -2.11 -12.93
C ARG A 126 -6.20 -3.18 -13.92
N ALA A 127 -5.40 -2.82 -14.92
CA ALA A 127 -4.85 -3.76 -15.90
C ALA A 127 -3.77 -4.69 -15.31
N SER A 128 -3.06 -4.25 -14.28
CA SER A 128 -2.01 -5.03 -13.61
C SER A 128 -2.54 -6.02 -12.57
N LEU A 129 -3.76 -5.81 -12.07
CA LEU A 129 -4.34 -6.60 -10.99
C LEU A 129 -4.92 -7.94 -11.45
N PRO A 130 -4.83 -8.98 -10.61
CA PRO A 130 -5.52 -10.23 -10.87
C PRO A 130 -7.03 -10.06 -10.63
N GLU A 131 -7.84 -10.92 -11.22
CA GLU A 131 -9.29 -10.90 -10.99
C GLU A 131 -9.69 -11.23 -9.54
N LYS A 132 -8.83 -12.00 -8.85
CA LYS A 132 -9.08 -12.50 -7.49
C LYS A 132 -7.85 -12.34 -6.63
N ARG A 133 -8.09 -12.17 -5.33
CA ARG A 133 -7.03 -12.06 -4.33
C ARG A 133 -6.19 -13.34 -4.31
N PRO A 134 -4.91 -13.21 -3.95
CA PRO A 134 -4.08 -14.37 -3.78
C PRO A 134 -4.47 -15.18 -2.53
N MET A 135 -4.65 -14.52 -1.38
CA MET A 135 -4.93 -15.23 -0.13
C MET A 135 -6.27 -15.96 -0.12
N ASP A 136 -7.25 -15.50 -0.89
CA ASP A 136 -8.61 -16.06 -0.92
C ASP A 136 -9.26 -15.91 -2.30
N ASN A 137 -10.37 -16.61 -2.53
CA ASN A 137 -11.05 -16.62 -3.83
C ASN A 137 -11.98 -15.41 -4.04
N VAL A 138 -11.77 -14.32 -3.31
CA VAL A 138 -12.59 -13.09 -3.38
C VAL A 138 -12.14 -12.23 -4.55
N LYS A 139 -13.10 -11.64 -5.26
CA LYS A 139 -12.82 -10.74 -6.40
C LYS A 139 -12.15 -9.46 -5.90
N ILE A 140 -11.09 -9.03 -6.59
CA ILE A 140 -10.51 -7.71 -6.32
C ILE A 140 -11.38 -6.66 -7.00
N ASN A 141 -11.77 -5.64 -6.25
CA ASN A 141 -12.34 -4.43 -6.79
C ASN A 141 -11.43 -3.26 -6.41
N ILE A 142 -10.98 -2.49 -7.39
CA ILE A 142 -10.10 -1.34 -7.13
C ILE A 142 -10.80 -0.24 -6.31
N ASP A 143 -12.12 -0.21 -6.37
CA ASP A 143 -12.95 0.77 -5.70
C ASP A 143 -13.55 0.23 -4.39
N SER A 144 -13.28 -1.03 -4.00
CA SER A 144 -13.78 -1.56 -2.73
C SER A 144 -12.97 -1.06 -1.54
N ALA A 145 -13.64 -0.98 -0.39
CA ALA A 145 -13.02 -0.69 0.90
C ALA A 145 -11.91 -1.70 1.23
N GLU A 146 -10.77 -1.16 1.68
CA GLU A 146 -9.60 -1.92 2.07
C GLU A 146 -8.99 -1.37 3.36
N GLU A 147 -8.18 -2.19 4.02
CA GLU A 147 -7.45 -1.81 5.22
C GLU A 147 -6.27 -0.89 4.89
N GLU A 148 -5.94 0.02 5.81
CA GLU A 148 -4.98 1.10 5.62
C GLU A 148 -3.51 0.62 5.56
N GLU A 149 -3.22 -0.59 6.01
CA GLU A 149 -1.85 -1.06 6.22
C GLU A 149 -0.99 -1.03 4.94
N TYR A 150 -1.57 -1.38 3.78
CA TYR A 150 -0.85 -1.28 2.50
C TYR A 150 -0.48 0.17 2.16
N ALA A 151 -1.35 1.13 2.50
CA ALA A 151 -1.04 2.55 2.30
C ALA A 151 0.10 2.98 3.23
N LEU A 152 0.06 2.57 4.50
CA LEU A 152 1.08 2.87 5.50
C LEU A 152 2.45 2.33 5.09
N GLY A 153 2.52 1.10 4.57
CA GLY A 153 3.76 0.53 4.05
C GLY A 153 4.32 1.29 2.85
N ASN A 154 3.47 1.83 1.97
CA ASN A 154 3.91 2.62 0.83
C ASN A 154 4.35 4.05 1.20
N LEU A 155 3.69 4.65 2.19
CA LEU A 155 3.93 6.03 2.62
C LEU A 155 5.05 6.17 3.66
N SER A 156 5.27 5.16 4.49
CA SER A 156 6.13 5.26 5.67
C SER A 156 6.96 3.99 5.90
N PRO A 157 8.06 4.09 6.67
CA PRO A 157 8.84 2.93 7.08
C PRO A 157 8.19 2.17 8.24
N TYR A 158 7.04 2.63 8.76
CA TYR A 158 6.40 2.11 9.96
C TYR A 158 5.18 1.25 9.62
N SER A 159 5.41 0.10 8.99
CA SER A 159 4.38 -0.89 8.68
C SER A 159 4.89 -2.29 9.00
N PHE A 160 4.03 -3.14 9.55
CA PHE A 160 4.42 -4.51 9.85
C PHE A 160 4.62 -5.34 8.57
N TYR A 161 4.04 -4.92 7.43
CA TYR A 161 4.28 -5.57 6.13
C TYR A 161 5.74 -5.50 5.67
N HIS A 162 6.53 -4.56 6.20
CA HIS A 162 7.95 -4.49 5.89
C HIS A 162 8.71 -5.73 6.36
N ALA A 163 8.27 -6.39 7.44
CA ALA A 163 8.83 -7.66 7.89
C ALA A 163 8.70 -8.78 6.84
N LEU A 164 7.65 -8.76 6.01
CA LEU A 164 7.48 -9.71 4.90
C LEU A 164 8.50 -9.49 3.78
N SER A 165 8.96 -8.25 3.61
CA SER A 165 9.94 -7.86 2.59
C SER A 165 11.38 -7.97 3.10
N PHE A 166 11.58 -7.71 4.39
CA PHE A 166 12.87 -7.67 5.08
C PHE A 166 12.86 -8.59 6.32
N PRO A 167 12.82 -9.93 6.13
CA PRO A 167 12.66 -10.88 7.22
C PRO A 167 13.84 -10.91 8.21
N GLN A 168 15.00 -10.37 7.85
CA GLN A 168 16.15 -10.27 8.76
C GLN A 168 15.94 -9.21 9.86
N ALA A 169 15.08 -8.22 9.61
CA ALA A 169 14.75 -7.15 10.53
C ALA A 169 13.39 -7.39 11.25
N ASP A 170 12.80 -8.58 11.11
CA ASP A 170 11.47 -8.95 11.59
C ASP A 170 11.25 -8.60 13.09
N ALA A 171 12.21 -8.94 13.94
CA ALA A 171 12.14 -8.68 15.38
C ALA A 171 12.04 -7.17 15.74
N ALA A 172 12.48 -6.27 14.86
CA ALA A 172 12.37 -4.83 15.08
C ALA A 172 10.93 -4.34 14.83
N TYR A 173 10.24 -4.87 13.83
CA TYR A 173 8.87 -4.46 13.48
C TYR A 173 7.81 -4.95 14.47
N PHE A 174 8.05 -6.08 15.13
CA PHE A 174 7.15 -6.64 16.14
C PHE A 174 7.57 -6.34 17.58
N ARG A 175 8.59 -5.51 17.78
CA ARG A 175 8.97 -5.07 19.13
C ARG A 175 7.81 -4.24 19.69
N PRO A 176 7.25 -4.59 20.85
CA PRO A 176 6.26 -3.74 21.51
C PRO A 176 6.87 -2.36 21.72
N LEU A 177 6.09 -1.30 21.47
CA LEU A 177 6.43 0.05 21.92
C LEU A 177 6.43 0.04 23.45
N ARG A 178 7.55 -0.40 24.03
CA ARG A 178 7.86 -0.15 25.43
C ARG A 178 8.38 1.27 25.47
N ASP A 179 7.65 2.11 26.21
CA ASP A 179 7.97 3.50 26.54
C ASP A 179 7.40 4.55 25.56
N VAL A 180 6.10 4.83 25.74
CA VAL A 180 5.48 6.15 25.56
C VAL A 180 4.66 6.47 26.81
#